data_AF-A0A327NH16-F1
#
_entry.id   AF-A0A327NH16-F1
#
_cell.length_a   1.000
_cell.length_b   1.000
_cell.length_c   1.000
_cell.angle_alpha   90.00
_cell.angle_beta   90.00
_cell.angle_gamma   90.00
#
_symmetry.space_group_name_H-M   'P 1'
#
loop_
_entity.id
_entity.type
_entity.pdbx_description
1 polymer ?
#
loop_
_entity_poly.entity_id
_entity_poly.type
_entity_poly.pdbx_seq_one_letter_code
_entity_poly.pdbx_strand_id
1 'polypeptide(L)'
;MVWGLGPYFAYGLTGTFTSTFNGQTTKIAAFDTNNGGYKRFDAGLALTIGYQLPNSLRIRLGYDLGLTNIESGPSGPDDDKAYNRALSLNVGYSLAKIISKFKKQ
;
A
#
# COMPACT_ATOMS: atom_id res chain seq x y z
N MET A 1 -3.51 -17.95 16.02
CA MET A 1 -2.77 -16.71 15.70
C MET A 1 -1.81 -17.03 14.57
N VAL A 2 -1.66 -16.14 13.60
CA VAL A 2 -0.78 -16.31 12.44
C VAL A 2 0.06 -15.05 12.32
N TRP A 3 1.35 -15.19 12.04
CA TRP A 3 2.23 -14.07 11.74
C TRP A 3 3.10 -14.44 10.54
N GLY A 4 3.65 -13.43 9.88
CA GLY A 4 4.51 -13.62 8.73
C GLY A 4 5.43 -12.43 8.52
N LEU A 5 6.66 -12.71 8.11
CA LEU A 5 7.64 -11.75 7.66
C LEU A 5 8.13 -12.21 6.28
N GLY A 6 8.15 -11.32 5.30
CA GLY A 6 8.59 -11.69 3.96
C GLY A 6 8.91 -10.49 3.08
N PRO A 7 9.44 -10.72 1.87
CA PRO A 7 9.66 -9.66 0.91
C PRO A 7 8.32 -9.08 0.42
N TYR A 8 8.33 -7.79 0.11
CA TYR A 8 7.24 -7.06 -0.50
C TYR A 8 7.73 -6.40 -1.78
N PHE A 9 6.86 -6.38 -2.79
CA PHE A 9 7.06 -5.68 -4.04
C PHE A 9 5.76 -4.96 -4.39
N ALA A 10 5.88 -3.72 -4.84
CA ALA A 10 4.77 -2.95 -5.37
C ALA A 10 5.13 -2.22 -6.64
N TYR A 11 4.08 -1.93 -7.39
CA TYR A 11 4.17 -1.19 -8.63
C TYR A 11 3.04 -0.17 -8.71
N GLY A 12 3.42 1.10 -8.78
CA GLY A 12 2.52 2.23 -8.97
C GLY A 12 1.94 2.23 -10.38
N LEU A 13 0.62 2.01 -10.47
CA LEU A 13 -0.10 1.99 -11.75
C LEU A 13 -0.48 3.40 -12.20
N THR A 14 -1.13 4.16 -11.31
CA THR A 14 -1.64 5.50 -11.59
C THR A 14 -1.69 6.35 -10.32
N GLY A 15 -1.51 7.65 -10.46
CA GLY A 15 -1.58 8.61 -9.38
C GLY A 15 -1.44 10.02 -9.93
N THR A 16 -1.97 11.01 -9.22
CA THR A 16 -1.94 12.41 -9.63
C THR A 16 -1.64 13.29 -8.42
N PHE A 17 -0.56 14.07 -8.50
CA PHE A 17 -0.32 15.17 -7.57
C PHE A 17 -1.16 16.36 -7.99
N THR A 18 -1.97 16.86 -7.06
CA THR A 18 -2.74 18.08 -7.25
C THR A 18 -2.19 19.13 -6.31
N SER A 19 -1.72 20.25 -6.86
CA SER A 19 -1.26 21.39 -6.07
C SER A 19 -2.03 22.64 -6.50
N THR A 20 -2.55 23.38 -5.53
CA THR A 20 -3.26 24.64 -5.77
C THR A 20 -2.43 25.78 -5.22
N PHE A 21 -2.02 26.69 -6.10
CA PHE A 21 -1.27 27.89 -5.74
C PHE A 21 -1.90 29.11 -6.42
N ASN A 22 -2.18 30.18 -5.67
CA ASN A 22 -2.86 31.39 -6.16
C ASN A 22 -4.14 31.12 -6.98
N GLY A 23 -4.96 30.16 -6.55
CA GLY A 23 -6.22 29.83 -7.23
C GLY A 23 -6.09 29.02 -8.52
N GLN A 24 -4.85 28.75 -8.98
CA GLN A 24 -4.61 27.83 -10.08
C GLN A 24 -4.28 26.43 -9.57
N THR A 25 -4.93 25.43 -10.15
CA THR A 25 -4.73 24.02 -9.78
C THR A 25 -3.91 23.33 -10.87
N THR A 26 -2.72 22.88 -10.50
CA THR A 26 -1.85 22.08 -11.38
C THR A 26 -1.99 20.61 -11.01
N LYS A 27 -2.12 19.76 -12.03
CA LYS A 27 -2.17 18.31 -11.90
C LYS A 27 -0.97 17.70 -12.62
N ILE A 28 -0.17 16.94 -11.90
CA ILE A 28 1.02 16.25 -12.43
C ILE A 28 0.83 14.76 -12.17
N ALA A 29 1.16 13.91 -13.15
CA ALA A 29 1.09 12.47 -12.95
C ALA A 29 2.14 12.05 -11.91
N ALA A 30 1.71 11.29 -10.90
CA ALA A 30 2.54 10.96 -9.75
C ALA A 30 3.73 10.04 -10.07
N PHE A 31 3.71 9.40 -11.24
CA PHE A 31 4.75 8.49 -11.70
C PHE A 31 5.42 8.95 -12.99
N ASP A 32 5.35 10.25 -13.28
CA ASP A 32 6.06 10.87 -14.38
C ASP A 32 7.47 11.27 -13.93
N THR A 33 8.44 10.39 -14.18
CA THR A 33 9.83 10.59 -13.76
C THR A 33 10.51 11.78 -14.44
N ASN A 34 9.98 12.26 -15.56
CA ASN A 34 10.52 13.43 -16.26
C ASN A 34 10.07 14.76 -15.65
N ASN A 35 8.99 14.74 -14.85
CA ASN A 35 8.37 15.93 -14.25
C ASN A 35 8.41 15.90 -12.72
N GLY A 36 9.39 15.20 -12.13
CA GLY A 36 9.58 15.13 -10.67
C GLY A 36 8.58 14.24 -9.94
N GLY A 37 8.03 13.22 -10.61
CA GLY A 37 7.20 12.18 -9.97
C GLY A 37 8.01 11.15 -9.18
N TYR A 38 7.36 10.12 -8.66
CA TYR A 38 8.03 8.97 -8.03
C TYR A 38 8.32 7.86 -9.05
N LYS A 39 9.33 7.04 -8.75
CA LYS A 39 9.53 5.74 -9.40
C LYS A 39 8.32 4.85 -9.15
N ARG A 40 7.95 4.07 -10.18
CA ARG A 40 6.81 3.15 -10.09
C ARG A 40 7.09 1.94 -9.22
N PHE A 41 8.32 1.44 -9.22
CA PHE A 41 8.68 0.22 -8.52
C PHE A 41 9.12 0.52 -7.08
N ASP A 42 8.60 -0.26 -6.14
CA ASP A 42 8.98 -0.25 -4.74
C ASP A 42 9.18 -1.70 -4.26
N ALA A 43 10.17 -1.91 -3.39
CA ALA A 43 10.47 -3.20 -2.80
C ALA A 43 10.94 -3.06 -1.37
N GLY A 44 10.65 -4.06 -0.55
CA GLY A 44 11.00 -4.03 0.87
C GLY A 44 10.56 -5.26 1.64
N LEU A 45 10.19 -5.06 2.90
CA LEU A 45 9.75 -6.12 3.82
C LEU A 45 8.31 -5.89 4.25
N ALA A 46 7.52 -6.96 4.31
CA ALA A 46 6.18 -6.97 4.85
C ALA A 46 6.14 -7.78 6.14
N LEU A 47 5.57 -7.18 7.18
CA LEU A 47 5.21 -7.83 8.44
C LEU A 47 3.70 -8.00 8.49
N THR A 48 3.22 -9.18 8.87
CA THR A 48 1.80 -9.45 9.06
C THR A 48 1.54 -10.17 10.37
N ILE A 49 0.43 -9.81 11.02
CA ILE A 49 -0.09 -10.49 12.19
C ILE A 49 -1.61 -10.64 12.05
N GLY A 50 -2.13 -11.81 12.37
CA GLY A 50 -3.53 -12.13 12.16
C GLY A 50 -4.10 -13.09 13.20
N TYR A 51 -5.39 -12.94 13.41
CA TYR A 51 -6.17 -13.80 14.28
C TYR A 51 -7.43 -14.27 13.58
N GLN A 52 -7.70 -15.57 13.69
CA GLN A 52 -8.93 -16.17 13.20
C GLN A 52 -9.81 -16.50 14.39
N LEU A 53 -10.99 -15.89 14.42
CA LEU A 53 -12.00 -16.17 15.43
C LEU A 53 -12.71 -17.50 15.12
N PRO A 54 -13.27 -18.18 16.14
CA PRO A 54 -14.03 -19.44 15.97
C PRO A 54 -15.22 -19.31 15.02
N ASN A 55 -15.80 -18.11 14.91
CA ASN A 55 -16.91 -17.82 14.01
C ASN A 55 -16.50 -17.72 12.52
N SER A 56 -15.24 -17.97 12.17
CA SER A 56 -14.64 -17.84 10.83
C SER A 56 -14.41 -16.39 10.35
N LEU A 57 -14.53 -15.42 11.26
CA LEU A 57 -14.02 -14.07 11.04
C LEU A 57 -12.49 -14.08 11.17
N ARG A 58 -11.81 -13.42 10.25
CA ARG A 58 -10.36 -13.24 10.25
C ARG A 58 -10.05 -11.76 10.30
N ILE A 59 -9.16 -11.39 11.19
CA ILE A 59 -8.61 -10.03 11.30
C ILE A 59 -7.11 -10.15 11.06
N ARG A 60 -6.55 -9.30 10.19
CA ARG A 60 -5.12 -9.27 9.92
C ARG A 60 -4.63 -7.84 9.81
N LEU A 61 -3.61 -7.51 10.59
CA LEU A 61 -2.82 -6.29 10.46
C LEU A 61 -1.59 -6.59 9.60
N GLY A 62 -1.24 -5.68 8.71
CA GLY A 62 -0.05 -5.75 7.88
C GLY A 62 0.71 -4.43 7.91
N TYR A 63 2.04 -4.49 7.89
CA TYR A 63 2.92 -3.34 7.80
C TYR A 63 3.96 -3.58 6.71
N ASP A 64 3.96 -2.72 5.69
CA ASP A 64 4.89 -2.79 4.58
C ASP A 64 5.94 -1.68 4.73
N LEU A 65 7.20 -2.11 4.77
CA LEU A 65 8.39 -1.30 4.93
C LEU A 65 9.15 -1.26 3.59
N GLY A 66 8.95 -0.21 2.79
CA GLY A 66 9.69 0.03 1.56
C GLY A 66 11.18 0.33 1.83
N LEU A 67 12.08 -0.46 1.24
CA LEU A 67 13.53 -0.29 1.40
C LEU A 67 14.15 0.42 0.18
N THR A 68 13.45 0.47 -0.93
CA THR A 68 13.89 1.17 -2.14
C THR A 68 13.55 2.65 -2.09
N ASN A 69 14.47 3.49 -2.58
CA ASN A 69 14.20 4.91 -2.79
C ASN A 69 13.25 5.07 -3.99
N ILE A 70 12.04 5.58 -3.72
CA ILE A 70 11.03 5.84 -4.76
C ILE A 70 11.17 7.24 -5.38
N GLU A 71 12.13 8.05 -4.94
CA GLU A 71 12.42 9.34 -5.57
C GLU A 71 13.01 9.15 -6.98
N SER A 72 12.52 9.92 -7.96
CA SER A 72 12.88 9.72 -9.38
C SER A 72 13.92 10.70 -9.94
N GLY A 73 14.23 11.78 -9.23
CA GLY A 73 15.22 12.77 -9.65
C GLY A 73 16.05 13.33 -8.49
N PRO A 74 17.05 14.18 -8.78
CA PRO A 74 17.78 14.92 -7.76
C PRO A 74 16.84 15.99 -7.17
N SER A 75 16.16 15.65 -6.08
CA SER A 75 15.39 16.62 -5.30
C SER A 75 16.36 17.40 -4.43
N GLY A 76 16.84 18.53 -4.97
CA GLY A 76 17.67 19.48 -4.23
C GLY A 76 19.15 19.07 -4.05
N PRO A 77 19.92 19.91 -3.34
CA PRO A 77 21.36 19.72 -3.12
C PRO A 77 21.71 18.52 -2.21
N ASP A 78 20.73 17.90 -1.56
CA ASP A 78 20.92 16.92 -0.49
C ASP A 78 20.46 15.47 -0.84
N ASP A 79 20.14 15.17 -2.11
CA ASP A 79 19.69 13.84 -2.56
C ASP A 79 18.55 13.28 -1.67
N ASP A 80 17.39 13.95 -1.70
CA ASP A 80 16.24 13.51 -0.92
C ASP A 80 15.86 12.05 -1.23
N LYS A 81 15.51 11.31 -0.17
CA LYS A 81 15.08 9.90 -0.27
C LYS A 81 13.66 9.77 0.24
N ALA A 82 12.79 9.25 -0.62
CA ALA A 82 11.44 8.87 -0.26
C ALA A 82 11.37 7.35 -0.09
N TYR A 83 10.74 6.90 0.99
CA TYR A 83 10.50 5.48 1.26
C TYR A 83 9.02 5.25 1.57
N ASN A 84 8.46 4.17 1.05
CA ASN A 84 7.08 3.82 1.29
C ASN A 84 6.88 3.17 2.67
N ARG A 85 5.79 3.52 3.35
CA ARG A 85 5.39 2.97 4.65
C ARG A 85 3.89 2.80 4.64
N ALA A 86 3.41 1.56 4.67
CA ALA A 86 1.97 1.29 4.63
C ALA A 86 1.54 0.44 5.83
N LEU A 87 0.46 0.87 6.50
CA LEU A 87 -0.23 0.09 7.53
C LEU A 87 -1.59 -0.34 6.97
N SER A 88 -1.88 -1.64 7.02
CA SER A 88 -3.14 -2.21 6.52
C SER A 88 -3.90 -2.94 7.62
N LEU A 89 -5.22 -2.72 7.65
CA LEU A 89 -6.16 -3.49 8.45
C LEU A 89 -7.07 -4.28 7.51
N ASN A 90 -7.07 -5.60 7.66
CA ASN A 90 -7.79 -6.52 6.80
C ASN A 90 -8.81 -7.29 7.64
N VAL A 91 -10.05 -7.36 7.15
CA VAL A 91 -11.12 -8.19 7.72
C VAL A 91 -11.60 -9.15 6.64
N GLY A 92 -11.72 -10.43 6.98
CA GLY A 92 -12.17 -11.46 6.05
C GLY A 92 -13.16 -12.42 6.71
N TYR A 93 -14.13 -12.89 5.93
CA TYR A 93 -15.10 -13.89 6.38
C TYR A 93 -15.26 -14.99 5.33
N SER A 94 -15.55 -16.21 5.77
CA SER A 94 -15.72 -17.34 4.86
C SER A 94 -17.04 -17.26 4.09
N LEU A 95 -16.95 -17.10 2.76
CA LEU A 95 -18.12 -17.05 1.87
C LEU A 95 -18.94 -18.35 1.93
N ALA A 96 -18.28 -19.51 2.04
CA ALA A 96 -18.95 -20.80 2.17
C ALA A 96 -19.85 -20.86 3.42
N LYS A 97 -19.42 -20.25 4.52
CA LYS A 97 -20.20 -20.20 5.77
C LYS A 97 -21.41 -19.28 5.64
N ILE A 98 -21.28 -18.16 4.92
CA ILE A 98 -22.41 -17.29 4.55
C ILE A 98 -23.44 -18.10 3.75
N ILE A 99 -23.03 -18.74 2.66
CA ILE A 99 -23.91 -19.49 1.77
C ILE A 99 -24.60 -20.66 2.50
N SER A 100 -23.88 -21.36 3.39
CA SER A 100 -24.45 -22.45 4.18
C SER A 100 -25.57 -22.01 5.14
N LYS A 101 -25.54 -20.75 5.60
CA LYS A 101 -26.57 -20.18 6.46
C LYS A 101 -27.86 -19.89 5.67
N PHE A 102 -27.73 -19.47 4.41
CA PHE A 102 -28.87 -19.26 3.50
C PHE A 102 -29.48 -20.57 2.99
N LYS A 103 -28.68 -21.63 2.75
CA LYS A 103 -29.20 -22.95 2.35
C LYS A 103 -29.91 -23.72 3.47
N LYS A 104 -29.76 -23.29 4.72
CA LYS A 104 -30.42 -23.89 5.90
C LYS A 104 -31.73 -23.19 6.28
N GLN A 105 -32.14 -22.17 5.54
CA GLN A 105 -33.45 -21.51 5.68
C GLN A 105 -34.39 -21.94 4.57
#